data_AF-A0A6J6QEU5-F1
#
_entry.id   AF-A0A6J6QEU5-F1
#
_cell.length_a   1.000
_cell.length_b   1.000
_cell.length_c   1.000
_cell.angle_alpha   90.00
_cell.angle_beta   90.00
_cell.angle_gamma   90.00
#
_symmetry.space_group_name_H-M   'P 1'
#
loop_
_entity.id
_entity.type
_entity.pdbx_description
1 polymer ?
#
loop_
_entity_poly.entity_id
_entity_poly.type
_entity_poly.pdbx_seq_one_letter_code
_entity_poly.pdbx_strand_id
1 'polypeptide(L)'
;MDGFDIFNLIEPLIKPVSDGTRWYFSSDKNSQFVAINGGNNASGKCFADKTKLLGLVTTNAMIYEAGPPDFKDGFLTYRVAGLHTLPDGSLFKGTYDLALRSETARCIYGFSMAPIMSSVSIIATDGSIANVATEVVREANGWMTLTARNFTFSAPTIRIKLSQDGPITAVVPSVGAKKTITCTKGKLVKKVTAVKPVCPKGYNKK
;
A
#
# COMPACT_ATOMS: atom_id res chain seq x y z
N MET A 1 -10.42 -3.11 -26.52
CA MET A 1 -8.96 -3.00 -26.54
C MET A 1 -8.62 -1.81 -25.69
N ASP A 2 -7.92 -2.04 -24.58
CA ASP A 2 -7.45 -0.95 -23.73
C ASP A 2 -6.19 -0.30 -24.35
N GLY A 3 -5.67 0.77 -23.74
CA GLY A 3 -4.49 1.46 -24.25
C GLY A 3 -3.23 0.58 -24.30
N PHE A 4 -3.15 -0.44 -23.44
CA PHE A 4 -2.03 -1.39 -23.41
C PHE A 4 -2.11 -2.38 -24.57
N ASP A 5 -3.31 -2.88 -24.88
CA ASP A 5 -3.54 -3.75 -26.05
C ASP A 5 -3.15 -3.05 -27.35
N ILE A 6 -3.57 -1.79 -27.50
CA ILE A 6 -3.25 -0.97 -28.67
C ILE A 6 -1.73 -0.77 -28.76
N PHE A 7 -1.09 -0.47 -27.64
CA PHE A 7 0.36 -0.28 -27.61
C PHE A 7 1.13 -1.51 -28.03
N ASN A 8 0.79 -2.69 -27.50
CA ASN A 8 1.44 -3.94 -27.87
C ASN A 8 1.29 -4.25 -29.37
N LEU A 9 0.19 -3.83 -29.99
CA LEU A 9 -0.01 -3.98 -31.42
C LEU A 9 0.89 -3.05 -32.25
N ILE A 10 1.10 -1.82 -31.78
CA ILE A 10 1.85 -0.80 -32.54
C ILE A 10 3.34 -0.74 -32.17
N GLU A 11 3.75 -1.26 -31.02
CA GLU A 11 5.14 -1.23 -30.55
C GLU A 11 6.13 -1.72 -31.62
N PRO A 12 5.91 -2.86 -32.32
CA PRO A 12 6.83 -3.33 -33.36
C PRO A 12 6.92 -2.41 -34.59
N LEU A 13 5.95 -1.51 -34.76
CA LEU A 13 5.87 -0.55 -35.85
C LEU A 13 6.52 0.80 -35.50
N ILE A 14 6.77 1.05 -34.21
CA ILE A 14 7.35 2.30 -33.71
C ILE A 14 8.88 2.19 -33.75
N LYS A 15 9.55 3.23 -34.25
CA LYS A 15 11.01 3.35 -34.18
C LYS A 15 11.42 4.25 -33.00
N PRO A 16 12.19 3.74 -32.02
CA PRO A 16 12.71 4.59 -30.96
C PRO A 16 13.59 5.70 -31.56
N VAL A 17 13.36 6.93 -31.11
CA VAL A 17 14.23 8.07 -31.39
C VAL A 17 14.72 8.63 -30.05
N SER A 18 15.94 9.16 -30.02
CA SER A 18 16.42 9.87 -28.84
C SER A 18 15.97 11.32 -28.94
N ASP A 19 15.03 11.71 -28.08
CA ASP A 19 14.81 13.08 -27.69
C ASP A 19 15.31 13.26 -26.25
N GLY A 20 15.70 14.48 -25.88
CA GLY A 20 16.21 14.76 -24.53
C GLY A 20 15.20 14.37 -23.45
N THR A 21 15.66 14.17 -22.20
CA THR A 21 14.76 13.82 -21.09
C THR A 21 13.71 14.90 -20.86
N ARG A 22 12.44 14.51 -20.90
CA ARG A 22 11.29 15.38 -20.60
C ARG A 22 10.58 14.90 -19.35
N TRP A 23 10.17 15.84 -18.51
CA TRP A 23 9.36 15.57 -17.33
C TRP A 23 7.95 16.09 -17.57
N TYR A 24 6.96 15.22 -17.35
CA TYR A 24 5.56 15.58 -17.37
C TYR A 24 4.99 15.41 -15.96
N PHE A 25 4.32 16.44 -15.47
CA PHE A 25 3.66 16.44 -14.17
C PHE A 25 2.18 16.66 -14.38
N SER A 26 1.36 15.68 -14.03
CA SER A 26 -0.09 15.80 -13.97
C SER A 26 -0.58 15.64 -12.55
N SER A 27 -1.56 16.48 -12.18
CA SER A 27 -2.35 16.27 -10.96
C SER A 27 -3.61 15.49 -11.31
N ASP A 28 -3.81 14.32 -10.71
CA ASP A 28 -5.04 13.57 -10.89
C ASP A 28 -6.14 14.18 -10.01
N LYS A 29 -7.31 14.43 -10.61
CA LYS A 29 -8.49 14.86 -9.85
C LYS A 29 -9.16 13.65 -9.23
N ASN A 30 -9.78 13.83 -8.07
CA ASN A 30 -10.56 12.79 -7.39
C ASN A 30 -11.63 12.15 -8.32
N SER A 31 -12.23 12.96 -9.20
CA SER A 31 -13.20 12.50 -10.21
C SER A 31 -12.59 11.56 -11.26
N GLN A 32 -11.31 11.73 -11.60
CA GLN A 32 -10.58 10.84 -12.51
C GLN A 32 -10.34 9.49 -11.82
N PHE A 33 -9.87 9.49 -10.57
CA PHE A 33 -9.65 8.26 -9.83
C PHE A 33 -10.94 7.44 -9.59
N VAL A 34 -12.06 8.11 -9.28
CA VAL A 34 -13.38 7.48 -9.15
C VAL A 34 -13.88 6.90 -10.48
N ALA A 35 -13.62 7.56 -11.60
CA ALA A 35 -13.97 7.07 -12.93
C ALA A 35 -13.14 5.85 -13.35
N ILE A 36 -11.87 5.79 -12.93
CA ILE A 36 -10.95 4.68 -13.27
C ILE A 36 -11.21 3.43 -12.41
N ASN A 37 -11.65 3.59 -11.15
CA ASN A 37 -11.84 2.49 -10.20
C ASN A 37 -13.32 2.07 -10.01
N GLY A 38 -14.14 2.27 -11.04
CA GLY A 38 -15.51 1.74 -11.07
C GLY A 38 -16.46 2.32 -10.01
N GLY A 39 -16.25 3.55 -9.55
CA GLY A 39 -17.22 4.23 -8.68
C GLY A 39 -17.24 3.78 -7.21
N ASN A 40 -16.26 3.00 -6.75
CA ASN A 40 -16.16 2.66 -5.33
C ASN A 40 -15.85 3.92 -4.50
N ASN A 41 -16.87 4.47 -3.84
CA ASN A 41 -16.84 5.69 -3.03
C ASN A 41 -15.80 5.70 -1.87
N ALA A 42 -15.09 4.58 -1.61
CA ALA A 42 -14.00 4.51 -0.64
C ALA A 42 -12.78 5.33 -1.10
N SER A 43 -12.42 5.17 -2.37
CA SER A 43 -11.36 5.88 -3.08
C SER A 43 -11.49 7.40 -2.99
N GLY A 44 -12.70 7.91 -3.20
CA GLY A 44 -12.97 9.35 -3.17
C GLY A 44 -12.70 10.02 -1.82
N LYS A 45 -12.85 9.28 -0.71
CA LYS A 45 -12.62 9.76 0.65
C LYS A 45 -11.14 9.72 1.03
N CYS A 46 -10.39 8.73 0.55
CA CYS A 46 -8.96 8.61 0.80
C CYS A 46 -8.14 9.74 0.18
N PHE A 47 -8.68 10.37 -0.87
CA PHE A 47 -8.11 11.55 -1.53
C PHE A 47 -8.87 12.86 -1.25
N ALA A 48 -9.65 12.91 -0.16
CA ALA A 48 -10.49 14.08 0.14
C ALA A 48 -9.71 15.28 0.70
N ASP A 49 -8.54 15.06 1.30
CA ASP A 49 -7.73 16.14 1.87
C ASP A 49 -7.01 16.91 0.76
N LYS A 50 -7.46 18.15 0.55
CA LYS A 50 -6.95 19.07 -0.49
C LYS A 50 -5.85 19.99 0.01
N THR A 51 -5.45 19.87 1.27
CA THR A 51 -4.49 20.79 1.92
C THR A 51 -3.04 20.32 1.79
N LYS A 52 -2.82 19.09 1.32
CA LYS A 52 -1.50 18.47 1.25
C LYS A 52 -1.37 17.51 0.07
N LEU A 53 -0.14 17.26 -0.36
CA LEU A 53 0.16 16.20 -1.33
C LEU A 53 -0.09 14.83 -0.67
N LEU A 54 -0.96 14.02 -1.26
CA LEU A 54 -1.35 12.70 -0.70
C LEU A 54 -0.54 11.54 -1.27
N GLY A 55 -0.04 11.71 -2.49
CA GLY A 55 0.70 10.70 -3.21
C GLY A 55 1.43 11.28 -4.41
N LEU A 56 2.46 10.57 -4.85
CA LEU A 56 3.21 10.84 -6.06
C LEU A 56 3.61 9.51 -6.70
N VAL A 57 3.46 9.44 -8.02
CA VAL A 57 4.00 8.37 -8.84
C VAL A 57 4.98 8.99 -9.82
N THR A 58 6.14 8.37 -10.00
CA THR A 58 7.07 8.72 -11.08
C THR A 58 7.47 7.46 -11.83
N THR A 59 7.44 7.53 -13.16
CA THR A 59 7.86 6.44 -14.03
C THR A 59 8.41 6.98 -15.33
N ASN A 60 9.31 6.23 -15.96
CA ASN A 60 9.75 6.46 -17.34
C ASN A 60 8.97 5.62 -18.37
N ALA A 61 7.87 4.98 -17.95
CA ALA A 61 6.98 4.27 -18.85
C ALA A 61 6.27 5.24 -19.81
N MET A 62 6.06 4.81 -21.05
CA MET A 62 5.34 5.61 -22.06
C MET A 62 3.83 5.51 -21.87
N ILE A 63 3.38 4.37 -21.34
CA ILE A 63 1.99 4.10 -20.97
C ILE A 63 2.00 3.56 -19.55
N TYR A 64 1.05 4.03 -18.76
CA TYR A 64 0.93 3.67 -17.37
C TYR A 64 -0.55 3.60 -16.98
N GLU A 65 -0.85 2.78 -16.00
CA GLU A 65 -2.20 2.68 -15.45
C GLU A 65 -2.52 3.91 -14.62
N ALA A 66 -3.69 4.50 -14.82
CA ALA A 66 -4.03 5.73 -14.13
C ALA A 66 -4.42 5.44 -12.67
N GLY A 67 -3.83 6.18 -11.73
CA GLY A 67 -4.05 6.00 -10.29
C GLY A 67 -3.05 5.07 -9.59
N PRO A 68 -3.21 4.84 -8.27
CA PRO A 68 -2.39 3.91 -7.49
C PRO A 68 -2.55 2.45 -7.94
N PRO A 69 -1.55 1.57 -7.66
CA PRO A 69 -1.63 0.13 -7.90
C PRO A 69 -2.87 -0.51 -7.26
N ASP A 70 -3.43 -1.54 -7.90
CA ASP A 70 -4.51 -2.35 -7.33
C ASP A 70 -3.94 -3.29 -6.24
N PHE A 71 -4.63 -3.43 -5.11
CA PHE A 71 -4.23 -4.35 -4.04
C PHE A 71 -5.20 -5.51 -3.95
N LYS A 72 -4.76 -6.69 -4.37
CA LYS A 72 -5.57 -7.91 -4.38
C LYS A 72 -4.72 -9.14 -4.05
N ASP A 73 -5.27 -10.04 -3.24
CA ASP A 73 -4.64 -11.31 -2.86
C ASP A 73 -3.23 -11.15 -2.24
N GLY A 74 -2.98 -10.04 -1.55
CA GLY A 74 -1.67 -9.71 -0.96
C GLY A 74 -0.66 -9.12 -1.94
N PHE A 75 -1.06 -8.82 -3.18
CA PHE A 75 -0.20 -8.21 -4.20
C PHE A 75 -0.69 -6.81 -4.55
N LEU A 76 0.22 -5.83 -4.52
CA LEU A 76 0.08 -4.62 -5.29
C LEU A 76 0.40 -4.92 -6.76
N THR A 77 -0.50 -4.56 -7.66
CA THR A 77 -0.37 -4.80 -9.09
C THR A 77 -0.48 -3.48 -9.82
N TYR A 78 0.46 -3.19 -10.71
CA TYR A 78 0.46 -1.96 -11.50
C TYR A 78 0.94 -2.24 -12.92
N ARG A 79 0.21 -1.73 -13.92
CA ARG A 79 0.57 -1.91 -15.32
C ARG A 79 1.33 -0.71 -15.88
N VAL A 80 2.42 -1.02 -16.57
CA VAL A 80 3.25 -0.06 -17.30
C VAL A 80 3.66 -0.68 -18.64
N ALA A 81 3.82 0.18 -19.65
CA ALA A 81 4.26 -0.20 -20.97
C ALA A 81 5.21 0.85 -21.55
N GLY A 82 6.15 0.37 -22.35
CA GLY A 82 7.25 1.13 -22.91
C GLY A 82 7.88 0.32 -24.03
N LEU A 83 8.78 0.93 -24.80
CA LEU A 83 9.49 0.20 -25.87
C LEU A 83 10.35 -0.90 -25.27
N HIS A 84 10.55 -1.98 -26.02
CA HIS A 84 11.48 -3.03 -25.63
C HIS A 84 12.94 -2.55 -25.63
N THR A 85 13.31 -1.74 -26.62
CA THR A 85 14.68 -1.25 -26.83
C THR A 85 14.76 0.25 -27.03
N LEU A 86 15.92 0.80 -26.68
CA LEU A 86 16.33 2.17 -26.97
C LEU A 86 16.87 2.28 -28.42
N PRO A 87 17.09 3.51 -28.95
CA PRO A 87 17.59 3.71 -30.30
C PRO A 87 18.94 3.03 -30.59
N ASP A 88 19.76 2.82 -29.56
CA ASP A 88 21.06 2.15 -29.64
C ASP A 88 20.94 0.61 -29.59
N GLY A 89 19.73 0.07 -29.50
CA GLY A 89 19.44 -1.37 -29.42
C GLY A 89 19.56 -1.96 -28.02
N SER A 90 19.94 -1.16 -27.01
CA SER A 90 19.96 -1.63 -25.62
C SER A 90 18.54 -1.80 -25.07
N LEU A 91 18.37 -2.68 -24.08
CA LEU A 91 17.07 -2.88 -23.44
C LEU A 91 16.63 -1.61 -22.72
N PHE A 92 15.39 -1.18 -22.97
CA PHE A 92 14.83 -0.07 -22.23
C PHE A 92 14.46 -0.53 -20.81
N LYS A 93 15.17 0.02 -19.83
CA LYS A 93 14.99 -0.31 -18.41
C LYS A 93 13.99 0.61 -17.75
N GLY A 94 12.96 0.00 -17.18
CA GLY A 94 11.90 0.69 -16.48
C GLY A 94 12.28 1.13 -15.07
N THR A 95 11.66 2.23 -14.67
CA THR A 95 11.71 2.81 -13.33
C THR A 95 10.28 3.14 -12.90
N TYR A 96 9.97 2.83 -11.65
CA TYR A 96 8.71 3.15 -11.03
C TYR A 96 8.96 3.48 -9.57
N ASP A 97 8.49 4.64 -9.14
CA ASP A 97 8.47 5.03 -7.74
C ASP A 97 7.05 5.45 -7.37
N LEU A 98 6.59 4.95 -6.23
CA LEU A 98 5.34 5.32 -5.59
C LEU A 98 5.68 5.85 -4.21
N ALA A 99 5.23 7.06 -3.90
CA ALA A 99 5.24 7.60 -2.56
C ALA A 99 3.80 7.96 -2.18
N LEU A 100 3.28 7.35 -1.13
CA LEU A 100 1.96 7.64 -0.59
C LEU A 100 2.08 8.06 0.86
N ARG A 101 1.27 9.00 1.32
CA ARG A 101 1.13 9.19 2.76
C ARG A 101 0.62 7.88 3.38
N SER A 102 1.16 7.51 4.53
CA SER A 102 0.78 6.29 5.24
C SER A 102 -0.72 6.20 5.48
N GLU A 103 -1.36 7.31 5.86
CA GLU A 103 -2.81 7.39 6.06
C GLU A 103 -3.61 7.14 4.77
N THR A 104 -3.13 7.69 3.64
CA THR A 104 -3.75 7.50 2.33
C THR A 104 -3.61 6.04 1.89
N ALA A 105 -2.40 5.46 2.02
CA ALA A 105 -2.15 4.05 1.72
C ALA A 105 -3.04 3.11 2.54
N ARG A 106 -3.16 3.36 3.86
CA ARG A 106 -4.04 2.58 4.74
C ARG A 106 -5.51 2.71 4.34
N CYS A 107 -5.94 3.90 3.92
CA CYS A 107 -7.31 4.12 3.45
C CYS A 107 -7.61 3.39 2.14
N ILE A 108 -6.74 3.49 1.12
CA ILE A 108 -7.00 2.90 -0.20
C ILE A 108 -6.85 1.37 -0.22
N TYR A 109 -5.95 0.82 0.61
CA TYR A 109 -5.65 -0.61 0.61
C TYR A 109 -6.22 -1.37 1.81
N GLY A 110 -6.87 -0.68 2.75
CA GLY A 110 -7.42 -1.29 3.95
C GLY A 110 -6.36 -1.85 4.90
N PHE A 111 -5.12 -1.34 4.85
CA PHE A 111 -4.06 -1.76 5.75
C PHE A 111 -4.39 -1.41 7.21
N SER A 112 -4.04 -2.32 8.12
CA SER A 112 -4.09 -2.05 9.57
C SER A 112 -3.11 -0.96 9.97
N MET A 113 -2.98 -0.60 11.25
CA MET A 113 -1.92 0.31 11.73
C MET A 113 -0.54 -0.35 11.89
N ALA A 114 -0.42 -1.66 11.65
CA ALA A 114 0.85 -2.36 11.74
C ALA A 114 1.85 -1.87 10.68
N PRO A 115 3.17 -2.02 10.92
CA PRO A 115 4.19 -1.76 9.91
C PRO A 115 3.94 -2.62 8.67
N ILE A 116 4.01 -2.01 7.50
CA ILE A 116 3.94 -2.73 6.23
C ILE A 116 5.30 -3.37 5.97
N MET A 117 5.37 -4.71 5.97
CA MET A 117 6.55 -5.44 5.54
C MET A 117 6.37 -5.93 4.10
N SER A 118 7.46 -6.16 3.37
CA SER A 118 7.39 -6.64 1.99
C SER A 118 8.27 -7.86 1.81
N SER A 119 7.68 -8.96 1.32
CA SER A 119 8.41 -10.04 0.66
C SER A 119 8.12 -9.90 -0.82
N VAL A 120 8.98 -9.20 -1.55
CA VAL A 120 8.65 -8.80 -2.91
C VAL A 120 9.01 -9.91 -3.90
N SER A 121 8.12 -10.14 -4.87
CA SER A 121 8.36 -11.01 -6.02
C SER A 121 7.63 -10.43 -7.22
N ILE A 122 8.36 -9.84 -8.17
CA ILE A 122 7.80 -9.41 -9.45
C ILE A 122 7.63 -10.61 -10.36
N ILE A 123 6.37 -10.89 -10.68
CA ILE A 123 5.97 -11.95 -11.60
C ILE A 123 5.68 -11.26 -12.94
N ALA A 124 6.50 -11.55 -13.95
CA ALA A 124 6.20 -11.18 -15.32
C ALA A 124 4.91 -11.88 -15.78
N THR A 125 4.27 -11.37 -16.84
CA THR A 125 3.00 -11.89 -17.34
C THR A 125 3.08 -13.37 -17.77
N ASP A 126 4.28 -13.89 -18.03
CA ASP A 126 4.58 -15.28 -18.36
C ASP A 126 4.83 -16.18 -17.14
N GLY A 127 4.71 -15.66 -15.92
CA GLY A 127 4.99 -16.39 -14.69
C GLY A 127 6.48 -16.47 -14.34
N SER A 128 7.38 -15.93 -15.17
CA SER A 128 8.80 -15.85 -14.86
C SER A 128 9.08 -14.78 -13.81
N ILE A 129 10.03 -15.06 -12.92
CA ILE A 129 10.54 -14.06 -11.98
C ILE A 129 11.42 -13.13 -12.80
N ALA A 130 10.92 -11.92 -13.09
CA ALA A 130 11.75 -10.91 -13.68
C ALA A 130 12.82 -10.49 -12.64
N ASN A 131 14.09 -10.53 -13.02
CA ASN A 131 15.20 -10.02 -12.21
C ASN A 131 15.05 -8.49 -12.07
N VAL A 132 14.24 -8.03 -11.12
CA VAL A 132 14.16 -6.63 -10.72
C VAL A 132 15.20 -6.37 -9.63
N ALA A 133 15.96 -5.30 -9.81
CA ALA A 133 17.27 -5.17 -9.16
C ALA A 133 17.25 -4.48 -7.80
N THR A 134 16.19 -3.77 -7.40
CA THR A 134 16.11 -3.19 -6.06
C THR A 134 14.67 -2.83 -5.75
N GLU A 135 14.16 -3.36 -4.65
CA GLU A 135 12.80 -3.12 -4.17
C GLU A 135 12.88 -2.66 -2.73
N VAL A 136 12.42 -1.44 -2.48
CA VAL A 136 12.38 -0.88 -1.13
C VAL A 136 10.95 -0.45 -0.87
N VAL A 137 10.22 -1.29 -0.11
CA VAL A 137 9.03 -0.82 0.59
C VAL A 137 9.48 -0.28 1.94
N ARG A 138 9.31 1.02 2.14
CA ARG A 138 9.67 1.68 3.39
C ARG A 138 8.50 2.48 3.88
N GLU A 139 8.14 2.28 5.14
CA GLU A 139 7.27 3.20 5.85
C GLU A 139 8.10 4.05 6.82
N ALA A 140 8.22 5.34 6.55
CA ALA A 140 8.97 6.27 7.39
C ALA A 140 8.44 7.70 7.24
N ASN A 141 8.51 8.49 8.32
CA ASN A 141 8.13 9.90 8.31
C ASN A 141 6.71 10.17 7.78
N GLY A 142 5.78 9.24 7.98
CA GLY A 142 4.39 9.34 7.50
C GLY A 142 4.21 9.04 6.00
N TRP A 143 5.21 8.46 5.35
CA TRP A 143 5.16 8.04 3.95
C TRP A 143 5.44 6.55 3.83
N MET A 144 4.65 5.88 2.99
CA MET A 144 4.96 4.58 2.40
C MET A 144 5.57 4.83 1.02
N THR A 145 6.79 4.37 0.81
CA THR A 145 7.47 4.44 -0.49
C THR A 145 7.68 3.04 -1.05
N LEU A 146 7.59 2.91 -2.37
CA LEU A 146 7.85 1.70 -3.12
C LEU A 146 8.65 2.10 -4.36
N THR A 147 9.76 1.43 -4.58
CA THR A 147 10.64 1.65 -5.74
C THR A 147 10.85 0.33 -6.46
N ALA A 148 10.72 0.34 -7.78
CA ALA A 148 11.06 -0.77 -8.67
C ALA A 148 11.94 -0.26 -9.82
N ARG A 149 13.08 -0.90 -10.04
CA ARG A 149 14.10 -0.48 -11.03
C ARG A 149 14.61 -1.66 -11.85
N ASN A 150 15.01 -1.38 -13.08
CA ASN A 150 15.64 -2.32 -14.02
C ASN A 150 14.74 -3.45 -14.54
N PHE A 151 13.42 -3.30 -14.42
CA PHE A 151 12.48 -4.18 -15.13
C PHE A 151 12.49 -3.88 -16.63
N THR A 152 12.03 -4.84 -17.45
CA THR A 152 11.91 -4.69 -18.91
C THR A 152 10.44 -4.58 -19.29
N PHE A 153 10.12 -3.71 -20.26
CA PHE A 153 8.73 -3.42 -20.65
C PHE A 153 8.00 -4.56 -21.37
N SER A 154 8.71 -5.58 -21.86
CA SER A 154 8.13 -6.80 -22.41
C SER A 154 7.40 -7.68 -21.38
N ALA A 155 7.44 -7.30 -20.09
CA ALA A 155 6.65 -7.88 -19.00
C ALA A 155 5.81 -6.77 -18.31
N PRO A 156 4.63 -6.41 -18.84
CA PRO A 156 3.93 -5.15 -18.57
C PRO A 156 3.33 -4.97 -17.15
N THR A 157 3.45 -5.97 -16.27
CA THR A 157 2.79 -5.94 -14.96
C THR A 157 3.83 -6.01 -13.84
N ILE A 158 3.90 -4.95 -13.06
CA ILE A 158 4.64 -4.91 -11.80
C ILE A 158 3.76 -5.54 -10.73
N ARG A 159 4.21 -6.64 -10.11
CA ARG A 159 3.50 -7.29 -8.99
C ARG A 159 4.38 -7.29 -7.76
N ILE A 160 3.90 -6.72 -6.67
CA ILE A 160 4.67 -6.56 -5.43
C ILE A 160 3.87 -7.16 -4.30
N LYS A 161 4.36 -8.27 -3.75
CA LYS A 161 3.72 -8.90 -2.61
C LYS A 161 4.02 -8.12 -1.35
N LEU A 162 2.94 -7.75 -0.66
CA LEU A 162 3.01 -7.10 0.64
C LEU A 162 2.55 -8.07 1.72
N SER A 163 3.20 -7.99 2.87
CA SER A 163 2.83 -8.74 4.06
C SER A 163 2.79 -7.76 5.22
N GLN A 164 1.63 -7.58 5.83
CA GLN A 164 1.61 -7.02 7.16
C GLN A 164 1.71 -8.21 8.10
N ASP A 165 2.58 -8.14 9.12
CA ASP A 165 2.27 -8.93 10.31
C ASP A 165 0.84 -8.53 10.69
N GLY A 166 -0.04 -9.54 10.80
CA GLY A 166 -1.44 -9.32 11.10
C GLY A 166 -1.57 -8.31 12.22
N PRO A 167 -2.67 -7.53 12.28
CA PRO A 167 -2.81 -6.50 13.30
C PRO A 167 -2.33 -7.11 14.60
N ILE A 168 -1.30 -6.51 15.19
CA ILE A 168 -1.10 -6.64 16.61
C ILE A 168 -2.43 -6.08 17.08
N THR A 169 -3.42 -6.97 17.32
CA THR A 169 -4.43 -6.76 18.33
C THR A 169 -3.54 -6.25 19.41
N ALA A 170 -3.58 -4.93 19.64
CA ALA A 170 -2.83 -4.34 20.70
C ALA A 170 -3.22 -5.27 21.83
N VAL A 171 -2.25 -6.06 22.29
CA VAL A 171 -2.36 -6.66 23.58
C VAL A 171 -2.22 -5.38 24.37
N VAL A 172 -3.37 -4.69 24.55
CA VAL A 172 -3.67 -3.99 25.76
C VAL A 172 -3.13 -5.00 26.75
N PRO A 173 -2.00 -4.72 27.42
CA PRO A 173 -1.45 -5.68 28.35
C PRO A 173 -2.66 -6.09 29.16
N SER A 174 -3.02 -7.37 29.15
CA SER A 174 -4.23 -7.84 29.79
C SER A 174 -4.09 -7.40 31.23
N VAL A 175 -4.64 -6.23 31.55
CA VAL A 175 -4.78 -5.74 32.90
C VAL A 175 -5.86 -6.66 33.37
N GLY A 176 -5.44 -7.80 33.92
CA GLY A 176 -6.25 -8.99 34.09
C GLY A 176 -7.65 -8.60 34.54
N ALA A 177 -8.67 -9.14 33.87
CA ALA A 177 -10.06 -8.75 34.03
C ALA A 177 -10.37 -8.35 35.48
N LYS A 178 -10.61 -7.04 35.71
CA LYS A 178 -10.84 -6.53 37.06
C LYS A 178 -12.07 -7.25 37.63
N LYS A 179 -11.88 -8.01 38.71
CA LYS A 179 -12.96 -8.69 39.40
C LYS A 179 -13.47 -7.76 40.51
N THR A 180 -14.79 -7.64 40.62
CA THR A 180 -15.43 -6.91 41.71
C THR A 180 -15.85 -7.91 42.77
N ILE A 181 -15.33 -7.79 43.98
CA ILE A 181 -15.79 -8.56 45.15
C ILE A 181 -16.61 -7.68 46.07
N THR A 182 -17.55 -8.30 46.79
CA THR A 182 -18.30 -7.63 47.85
C THR A 182 -17.72 -8.05 49.19
N CYS A 183 -17.30 -7.06 49.99
CA CYS A 183 -16.71 -7.24 51.30
C CYS A 183 -17.66 -6.66 52.35
N THR A 184 -17.88 -7.37 53.46
CA THR A 184 -18.81 -6.97 54.51
C THR A 184 -18.15 -6.92 55.88
N LYS A 185 -18.56 -5.96 56.71
CA LYS A 185 -18.17 -5.83 58.12
C LYS A 185 -19.43 -5.48 58.93
N GLY A 186 -20.07 -6.49 59.53
CA GLY A 186 -21.40 -6.33 60.11
C GLY A 186 -22.44 -5.93 59.05
N LYS A 187 -23.17 -4.83 59.27
CA LYS A 187 -24.15 -4.28 58.30
C LYS A 187 -23.51 -3.44 57.18
N LEU A 188 -22.21 -3.14 57.23
CA LEU A 188 -21.52 -2.32 56.23
C LEU A 188 -21.09 -3.18 55.04
N VAL A 189 -21.43 -2.74 53.83
CA VAL A 189 -21.12 -3.42 52.55
C VAL A 189 -20.22 -2.53 51.70
N LYS A 190 -19.11 -3.09 51.19
CA LYS A 190 -18.17 -2.38 50.32
C LYS A 190 -17.81 -3.23 49.09
N LYS A 191 -17.91 -2.66 47.89
CA LYS A 191 -17.48 -3.30 46.65
C LYS A 191 -16.03 -2.90 46.32
N VAL A 192 -15.19 -3.87 45.99
CA VAL A 192 -13.77 -3.66 45.66
C VAL A 192 -13.49 -4.24 44.28
N THR A 193 -13.06 -3.39 43.35
CA THR A 193 -12.76 -3.77 41.96
C THR A 193 -11.26 -3.66 41.71
N ALA A 194 -10.59 -4.80 41.52
CA ALA A 194 -9.15 -4.85 41.23
C ALA A 194 -8.80 -6.11 40.43
N VAL A 195 -7.56 -6.20 39.93
CA VAL A 195 -7.06 -7.37 39.18
C VAL A 195 -6.95 -8.61 40.08
N LYS A 196 -6.54 -8.43 41.34
CA LYS A 196 -6.59 -9.43 42.42
C LYS A 196 -7.26 -8.78 43.64
N PRO A 197 -8.60 -8.74 43.70
CA PRO A 197 -9.30 -8.01 44.75
C PRO A 197 -9.20 -8.75 46.09
N VAL A 198 -8.84 -8.02 47.15
CA VAL A 198 -8.76 -8.51 48.54
C VAL A 198 -9.59 -7.58 49.42
N CYS A 199 -10.30 -8.13 50.40
CA CYS A 199 -11.08 -7.31 51.32
C CYS A 199 -10.16 -6.51 52.26
N PRO A 200 -10.49 -5.23 52.55
CA PRO A 200 -9.74 -4.43 53.51
C PRO A 200 -9.70 -5.09 54.89
N LYS A 201 -8.66 -4.81 55.69
CA LYS A 201 -8.48 -5.38 57.03
C LYS A 201 -9.75 -5.18 57.89
N GLY A 202 -10.35 -6.30 58.32
CA GLY A 202 -11.58 -6.32 59.11
C GLY A 202 -12.89 -6.45 58.31
N TYR A 203 -12.84 -6.63 56.99
CA TYR A 203 -13.99 -7.01 56.16
C TYR A 203 -13.84 -8.45 55.66
N ASN A 204 -14.91 -9.22 55.71
CA ASN A 204 -14.96 -10.58 55.15
C ASN A 204 -15.52 -10.56 53.73
N LYS A 205 -15.02 -11.46 52.87
CA LYS A 205 -15.55 -11.63 51.52
C LYS A 205 -16.92 -12.32 51.60
N LYS A 206 -17.89 -11.77 50.89
CA LYS A 206 -19.21 -12.39 50.68
C LYS A 206 -19.19 -13.25 49.44
#